data_AF-A0A838MVQ6-F1
#
_entry.id   AF-A0A838MVQ6-F1
#
_cell.length_a   1.000
_cell.length_b   1.000
_cell.length_c   1.000
_cell.angle_alpha   90.00
_cell.angle_beta   90.00
_cell.angle_gamma   90.00
#
_symmetry.space_group_name_H-M   'P 1'
#
loop_
_entity.id
_entity.type
_entity.pdbx_description
1 polymer ?
#
loop_
_entity_poly.entity_id
_entity_poly.type
_entity_poly.pdbx_seq_one_letter_code
_entity_poly.pdbx_strand_id
1 'polypeptide(L)'
;MTRLQEELAATREYTQSLVEQHEAANEELQSANEEIQSSNEELQSVNEELETAKEELESSNEELTTLSDELQNRNQELTILNDDQSNLFVSVSLPIVMLGNDLRIRHFTPQAEKVLSLIATGVGRPVGDIKPNINVPDLEELIAEVIQTVSVKECEVQHKHGRWYS
;
A
#
# COMPACT_ATOMS: atom_id res chain seq x y z
N MET A 1 -16.02 39.92 90.63
CA MET A 1 -16.77 38.90 89.86
C MET A 1 -16.77 39.20 88.37
N THR A 2 -16.99 40.45 87.95
CA THR A 2 -17.04 40.88 86.53
C THR A 2 -15.79 40.51 85.71
N ARG A 3 -14.57 40.80 86.20
CA ARG A 3 -13.33 40.52 85.47
C ARG A 3 -13.08 39.04 85.13
N LEU A 4 -13.46 38.13 86.03
CA LEU A 4 -13.35 36.68 85.83
C LEU A 4 -14.38 36.15 84.81
N GLN A 5 -15.57 36.76 84.76
CA GLN A 5 -16.58 36.41 83.75
C GLN A 5 -16.20 36.93 82.36
N GLU A 6 -15.59 38.12 82.29
CA GLU A 6 -15.04 38.67 81.03
C GLU A 6 -13.88 37.83 80.51
N GLU A 7 -12.92 37.43 81.35
CA GLU A 7 -11.83 36.52 80.94
C GLU A 7 -12.36 35.15 80.48
N LEU A 8 -13.37 34.60 81.17
CA LEU A 8 -13.98 33.33 80.76
C LEU A 8 -14.72 33.45 79.42
N ALA A 9 -15.40 34.58 79.18
CA ALA A 9 -16.07 34.85 77.91
C ALA A 9 -15.07 35.01 76.75
N ALA A 10 -14.01 35.80 76.95
CA ALA A 10 -12.94 35.99 75.96
C ALA A 10 -12.21 34.67 75.64
N THR A 11 -11.98 33.83 76.65
CA THR A 11 -11.36 32.51 76.44
C THR A 11 -12.26 31.59 75.62
N ARG A 12 -13.58 31.59 75.88
CA ARG A 12 -14.55 30.80 75.10
C ARG A 12 -14.61 31.24 73.65
N GLU A 13 -14.67 32.56 73.42
CA GLU A 13 -14.69 33.13 72.07
C GLU A 13 -13.41 32.78 71.31
N TYR A 14 -12.25 32.88 71.97
CA TYR A 14 -10.97 32.47 71.39
C TYR A 14 -10.92 30.96 71.08
N THR A 15 -11.39 30.10 72.00
CA THR A 15 -11.44 28.66 71.71
C THR A 15 -12.40 28.34 70.57
N GLN A 16 -13.51 29.07 70.45
CA GLN A 16 -14.47 28.88 69.37
C GLN A 16 -13.89 29.32 68.03
N SER A 17 -13.18 30.45 67.97
CA SER A 17 -12.49 30.87 66.75
C SER A 17 -11.40 29.88 66.33
N LEU A 18 -10.68 29.29 67.30
CA LEU A 18 -9.69 28.26 67.03
C LEU A 18 -10.31 26.98 66.46
N VAL A 19 -11.49 26.57 66.98
CA VAL A 19 -12.23 25.44 66.43
C VAL A 19 -12.67 25.72 65.00
N GLU A 20 -13.25 26.90 64.73
CA GLU A 20 -13.67 27.30 63.38
C GLU A 20 -12.48 27.35 62.41
N GLN A 21 -11.32 27.88 62.84
CA GLN A 21 -10.10 27.85 62.03
C GLN A 21 -9.59 26.43 61.77
N HIS A 22 -9.66 25.54 62.77
CA HIS A 22 -9.29 24.15 62.62
C HIS A 22 -10.22 23.40 61.67
N GLU A 23 -11.53 23.63 61.76
CA GLU A 23 -12.52 23.05 60.86
C GLU A 23 -12.29 23.53 59.42
N ALA A 24 -12.10 24.84 59.20
CA ALA A 24 -11.79 25.39 57.89
C ALA A 24 -10.49 24.81 57.30
N ALA A 25 -9.42 24.73 58.10
CA ALA A 25 -8.16 24.13 57.66
C ALA A 25 -8.30 22.64 57.32
N ASN A 26 -9.16 21.92 58.06
CA ASN A 26 -9.41 20.50 57.80
C ASN A 26 -10.25 20.30 56.52
N GLU A 27 -11.23 21.15 56.26
CA GLU A 27 -11.97 21.17 54.99
C GLU A 27 -11.07 21.51 53.80
N GLU A 28 -10.19 22.51 53.93
CA GLU A 28 -9.20 22.83 52.89
C GLU A 28 -8.25 21.65 52.61
N LEU A 29 -7.76 20.98 53.66
CA LEU A 29 -6.93 19.79 53.51
C LEU A 29 -7.68 18.64 52.84
N GLN A 30 -8.95 18.43 53.19
CA GLN A 30 -9.78 17.40 52.57
C GLN A 30 -10.01 17.72 51.09
N SER A 31 -10.36 18.96 50.76
CA SER A 31 -10.54 19.43 49.39
C SER A 31 -9.26 19.26 48.56
N ALA A 32 -8.11 19.63 49.11
CA ALA A 32 -6.83 19.45 48.43
C ALA A 32 -6.49 17.96 48.20
N ASN A 33 -6.87 17.09 49.15
CA ASN A 33 -6.67 15.65 49.02
C ASN A 33 -7.58 15.04 47.95
N GLU A 34 -8.85 15.47 47.88
CA GLU A 34 -9.79 15.07 46.83
C GLU A 34 -9.33 15.54 45.44
N GLU A 35 -8.80 16.76 45.33
CA GLU A 35 -8.22 17.28 44.08
C GLU A 35 -6.99 16.47 43.62
N ILE A 36 -6.09 16.14 44.54
CA ILE A 36 -4.93 15.27 44.24
C ILE A 36 -5.40 13.88 43.80
N GLN A 37 -6.39 13.31 44.48
CA GLN A 37 -6.93 12.00 44.10
C GLN A 37 -7.54 12.05 42.69
N SER A 38 -8.35 13.08 42.40
CA SER A 38 -8.94 13.29 41.07
C SER A 38 -7.87 13.43 40.00
N SER A 39 -6.83 14.22 40.26
CA SER A 39 -5.71 14.38 39.31
C SER A 39 -4.95 13.07 39.10
N ASN A 40 -4.81 12.25 40.13
CA ASN A 40 -4.18 10.94 40.01
C ASN A 40 -5.03 9.96 39.18
N GLU A 41 -6.35 9.99 39.33
CA GLU A 41 -7.29 9.20 38.51
C GLU A 41 -7.26 9.65 37.04
N GLU A 42 -7.22 10.96 36.77
CA GLU A 42 -7.05 11.49 35.41
C GLU A 42 -5.72 11.07 34.78
N LEU A 43 -4.62 11.14 35.52
CA LEU A 43 -3.31 10.67 35.04
C LEU A 43 -3.32 9.18 34.74
N GLN A 44 -4.01 8.37 35.56
CA GLN A 44 -4.17 6.95 35.30
C GLN A 44 -4.98 6.72 34.01
N SER A 45 -6.08 7.45 33.82
CA SER A 45 -6.87 7.36 32.59
C SER A 45 -6.05 7.71 31.35
N VAL A 46 -5.24 8.77 31.40
CA VAL A 46 -4.35 9.15 30.29
C VAL A 46 -3.30 8.07 30.01
N ASN A 47 -2.81 7.40 31.06
CA ASN A 47 -1.85 6.31 30.89
C ASN A 47 -2.50 5.08 30.24
N GLU A 48 -3.73 4.74 30.60
CA GLU A 48 -4.51 3.66 29.97
C GLU A 48 -4.83 3.97 28.50
N GLU A 49 -5.20 5.22 28.18
CA GLU A 49 -5.40 5.67 26.79
C GLU A 49 -4.10 5.60 25.99
N LEU A 50 -2.96 5.98 26.58
CA LEU A 50 -1.66 5.91 25.92
C LEU A 50 -1.24 4.47 25.64
N GLU A 51 -1.46 3.55 26.57
CA GLU A 51 -1.16 2.13 26.35
C GLU A 51 -2.07 1.55 25.25
N THR A 52 -3.36 1.91 25.25
CA THR A 52 -4.29 1.51 24.19
C THR A 52 -3.82 2.01 22.81
N ALA A 53 -3.43 3.28 22.72
CA ALA A 53 -2.93 3.87 21.47
C ALA A 53 -1.63 3.20 21.01
N LYS A 54 -0.78 2.79 21.95
CA LYS A 54 0.45 2.04 21.65
C LYS A 54 0.13 0.64 21.12
N GLU A 55 -0.80 -0.09 21.72
CA GLU A 55 -1.25 -1.41 21.25
C GLU A 55 -1.86 -1.33 19.85
N GLU A 56 -2.69 -0.31 19.57
CA GLU A 56 -3.25 -0.08 18.23
C GLU A 56 -2.17 0.19 17.18
N LEU A 57 -1.14 0.98 17.54
CA LEU A 57 0.01 1.25 16.66
C LEU A 57 0.84 -0.01 16.40
N GLU A 58 1.08 -0.83 17.43
CA GLU A 58 1.79 -2.10 17.29
C GLU A 58 1.01 -3.05 16.36
N SER A 59 -0.31 -3.19 16.56
CA SER A 59 -1.19 -3.98 15.69
C SER A 59 -1.15 -3.48 14.24
N SER A 60 -1.22 -2.17 14.02
CA SER A 60 -1.15 -1.58 12.68
C SER A 60 0.19 -1.86 12.00
N ASN A 61 1.29 -1.83 12.76
CA ASN A 61 2.61 -2.14 12.24
C ASN A 61 2.78 -3.63 11.87
N GLU A 62 2.18 -4.54 12.65
CA GLU A 62 2.15 -5.97 12.33
C GLU A 62 1.37 -6.27 11.05
N GLU A 63 0.22 -5.62 10.86
CA GLU A 63 -0.57 -5.72 9.62
C GLU A 63 0.21 -5.20 8.41
N LEU A 64 0.87 -4.05 8.53
CA LEU A 64 1.71 -3.49 7.46
C LEU A 64 2.88 -4.40 7.09
N THR A 65 3.53 -5.00 8.08
CA THR A 65 4.62 -5.96 7.87
C THR A 65 4.11 -7.19 7.11
N THR A 66 2.98 -7.73 7.53
CA THR A 66 2.35 -8.89 6.87
C THR A 66 2.00 -8.59 5.41
N LEU A 67 1.42 -7.41 5.14
CA LEU A 67 1.10 -6.98 3.78
C LEU A 67 2.36 -6.80 2.92
N SER A 68 3.42 -6.24 3.49
CA SER A 68 4.72 -6.10 2.81
C SER A 68 5.28 -7.46 2.41
N ASP A 69 5.24 -8.44 3.31
CA ASP A 69 5.70 -9.80 3.04
C ASP A 69 4.86 -10.47 1.94
N GLU A 70 3.54 -10.29 1.94
CA GLU A 70 2.68 -10.80 0.87
C GLU A 70 3.03 -10.15 -0.48
N LEU A 71 3.21 -8.83 -0.53
CA LEU A 71 3.60 -8.13 -1.76
C LEU A 71 4.97 -8.58 -2.27
N GLN A 72 5.91 -8.83 -1.37
CA GLN A 72 7.23 -9.35 -1.74
C GLN A 72 7.11 -10.76 -2.36
N ASN A 73 6.30 -11.64 -1.76
CA ASN A 73 6.04 -12.97 -2.29
C ASN A 73 5.39 -12.92 -3.68
N ARG A 74 4.37 -12.07 -3.87
CA ARG A 74 3.73 -11.88 -5.19
C ARG A 74 4.70 -11.37 -6.24
N ASN A 75 5.59 -10.44 -5.88
CA ASN A 75 6.62 -9.96 -6.81
C ASN A 75 7.60 -11.08 -7.21
N GLN A 76 7.99 -11.93 -6.26
CA GLN A 76 8.83 -13.10 -6.57
C GLN A 76 8.12 -14.07 -7.50
N GLU A 77 6.85 -14.40 -7.24
CA GLU A 77 6.03 -15.24 -8.12
C GLU A 77 5.92 -14.66 -9.53
N LEU A 78 5.64 -13.35 -9.65
CA LEU A 78 5.57 -12.67 -10.94
C LEU A 78 6.91 -12.70 -11.68
N THR A 79 8.02 -12.55 -10.96
CA THR A 79 9.36 -12.62 -11.55
C THR A 79 9.63 -14.01 -12.10
N ILE A 80 9.34 -15.07 -11.34
CA ILE A 80 9.48 -16.46 -11.78
C ILE A 80 8.61 -16.72 -13.03
N LEU A 81 7.35 -16.33 -13.01
CA LEU A 81 6.45 -16.51 -14.16
C LEU A 81 6.93 -15.77 -15.41
N ASN A 82 7.48 -14.56 -15.23
CA ASN A 82 8.02 -13.77 -16.33
C ASN A 82 9.31 -14.40 -16.90
N ASP A 83 10.16 -14.94 -16.04
CA ASP A 83 11.36 -15.66 -16.45
C ASP A 83 11.00 -16.94 -17.20
N ASP A 84 10.03 -17.72 -16.69
CA ASP A 84 9.50 -18.91 -17.37
C ASP A 84 8.92 -18.56 -18.74
N GLN A 85 8.11 -17.50 -18.83
CA GLN A 85 7.55 -17.02 -20.09
C GLN A 85 8.67 -16.64 -21.08
N SER A 86 9.69 -15.91 -20.61
CA SER A 86 10.83 -15.51 -21.44
C SER A 86 11.63 -16.73 -21.92
N ASN A 87 11.85 -17.70 -21.04
CA ASN A 87 12.53 -18.96 -21.38
C ASN A 87 11.75 -19.76 -22.42
N LEU A 88 10.41 -19.81 -22.32
CA LEU A 88 9.57 -20.45 -23.32
C LEU A 88 9.71 -19.78 -24.69
N PHE A 89 9.63 -18.44 -24.77
CA PHE A 89 9.80 -17.73 -26.04
C PHE A 89 11.19 -17.89 -26.65
N VAL A 90 12.23 -18.06 -25.83
CA VAL A 90 13.59 -18.36 -26.31
C VAL A 90 13.69 -19.82 -26.82
N SER A 91 12.98 -20.75 -26.18
CA SER A 91 13.01 -22.17 -26.55
C SER A 91 12.24 -22.49 -27.84
N VAL A 92 11.25 -21.67 -28.21
CA VAL A 92 10.43 -21.89 -29.40
C VAL A 92 11.22 -21.51 -30.66
N SER A 93 11.39 -22.49 -31.53
CA SER A 93 12.11 -22.34 -32.79
C SER A 93 11.23 -21.90 -33.96
N LEU A 94 10.15 -21.17 -33.70
CA LEU A 94 9.22 -20.64 -34.71
C LEU A 94 9.20 -19.10 -34.62
N PRO A 95 9.18 -18.37 -35.75
CA PRO A 95 9.01 -16.92 -35.76
C PRO A 95 7.60 -16.52 -35.31
N ILE A 96 7.43 -16.23 -34.02
CA ILE A 96 6.16 -15.76 -33.42
C ILE A 96 6.28 -14.30 -32.96
N VAL A 97 5.26 -13.49 -33.27
CA VAL A 97 5.05 -12.13 -32.75
C VAL A 97 3.68 -12.08 -32.09
N MET A 98 3.62 -11.56 -30.86
CA MET A 98 2.41 -11.36 -30.09
C MET A 98 2.07 -9.88 -30.02
N LEU A 99 0.82 -9.54 -30.34
CA LEU A 99 0.32 -8.17 -30.37
C LEU A 99 -0.75 -7.97 -29.30
N GLY A 100 -0.87 -6.74 -28.79
CA GLY A 100 -2.01 -6.30 -28.00
C GLY A 100 -3.20 -5.91 -28.88
N ASN A 101 -4.36 -5.71 -28.25
CA ASN A 101 -5.58 -5.25 -28.93
C ASN A 101 -5.44 -3.85 -29.54
N ASP A 102 -4.40 -3.12 -29.16
CA ASP A 102 -4.01 -1.81 -29.67
C ASP A 102 -3.01 -1.90 -30.84
N LEU A 103 -2.84 -3.09 -31.43
CA LEU A 103 -1.90 -3.38 -32.52
C LEU A 103 -0.43 -3.13 -32.17
N ARG A 104 -0.08 -3.11 -30.87
CA ARG A 104 1.30 -2.94 -30.40
C ARG A 104 1.96 -4.27 -30.09
N ILE A 105 3.24 -4.37 -30.41
CA ILE A 105 4.03 -5.56 -30.10
C ILE A 105 4.16 -5.73 -28.59
N ARG A 106 3.72 -6.88 -28.07
CA ARG A 106 3.85 -7.23 -26.64
C ARG A 106 5.00 -8.17 -26.36
N HIS A 107 5.23 -9.13 -27.25
CA HIS A 107 6.34 -10.09 -27.13
C HIS A 107 6.68 -10.65 -28.52
N PHE A 108 7.91 -11.13 -28.70
CA PHE A 108 8.29 -11.84 -29.92
C PHE A 108 9.43 -12.80 -29.62
N THR A 109 9.50 -13.86 -30.40
CA THR A 109 10.57 -14.86 -30.33
C THR A 109 11.87 -14.33 -30.98
N PRO A 110 13.06 -14.81 -30.56
CA PRO A 110 14.33 -14.43 -31.21
C PRO A 110 14.39 -14.78 -32.70
N GLN A 111 13.61 -15.77 -33.14
CA GLN A 111 13.51 -16.09 -34.57
C GLN A 111 12.72 -15.05 -35.35
N ALA A 112 11.65 -14.49 -34.76
CA ALA A 112 10.89 -13.40 -35.36
C ALA A 112 11.77 -12.15 -35.55
N GLU A 113 12.75 -11.91 -34.68
CA GLU A 113 13.73 -10.81 -34.83
C GLU A 113 14.44 -10.88 -36.19
N LYS A 114 14.91 -12.08 -36.58
CA LYS A 114 15.66 -12.30 -37.82
C LYS A 114 14.78 -12.21 -39.07
N VAL A 115 13.57 -12.76 -38.99
CA VAL A 115 12.67 -12.88 -40.15
C VAL A 115 11.93 -11.57 -40.43
N LEU A 116 11.57 -10.84 -39.38
CA LEU A 116 10.77 -9.60 -39.47
C LEU A 116 11.60 -8.33 -39.24
N SER A 117 12.93 -8.45 -39.11
CA SER A 117 13.86 -7.34 -38.85
C SER A 117 13.45 -6.51 -37.62
N LEU A 118 13.00 -7.19 -36.56
CA LEU A 118 12.66 -6.54 -35.30
C LEU A 118 13.93 -6.22 -34.52
N ILE A 119 13.82 -5.30 -33.57
CA ILE A 119 14.90 -4.96 -32.63
C ILE A 119 14.36 -5.26 -31.24
N ALA A 120 15.21 -5.75 -30.32
CA ALA A 120 14.86 -6.03 -28.92
C ALA A 120 14.09 -4.89 -28.21
N THR A 121 14.32 -3.63 -28.58
CA THR A 121 13.62 -2.43 -28.06
C THR A 121 12.28 -2.14 -28.75
N GLY A 122 11.81 -3.02 -29.63
CA GLY A 122 10.59 -2.87 -30.41
C GLY A 122 9.29 -3.20 -29.68
N VAL A 123 9.37 -3.75 -28.45
CA VAL A 123 8.20 -3.97 -27.59
C VAL A 123 7.51 -2.62 -27.31
N GLY A 124 6.19 -2.58 -27.49
CA GLY A 124 5.36 -1.37 -27.36
C GLY A 124 5.23 -0.55 -28.65
N ARG A 125 5.92 -0.90 -29.73
CA ARG A 125 5.76 -0.23 -31.03
C ARG A 125 4.52 -0.74 -31.77
N PRO A 126 3.81 0.11 -32.52
CA PRO A 126 2.74 -0.33 -33.43
C PRO A 126 3.29 -1.29 -34.49
N VAL A 127 2.48 -2.27 -34.88
CA VAL A 127 2.87 -3.29 -35.87
C VAL A 127 3.15 -2.70 -37.26
N GLY A 128 2.45 -1.63 -37.69
CA GLY A 128 2.69 -0.99 -38.98
C GLY A 128 4.01 -0.22 -39.10
N ASP A 129 4.64 0.14 -37.97
CA ASP A 129 5.96 0.78 -37.98
C ASP A 129 7.09 -0.21 -38.28
N ILE A 130 6.78 -1.50 -38.26
CA ILE A 130 7.71 -2.57 -38.63
C ILE A 130 7.81 -2.59 -40.15
N LYS A 131 9.03 -2.64 -40.67
CA LYS A 131 9.28 -2.90 -42.10
C LYS A 131 9.75 -4.34 -42.26
N PRO A 132 8.84 -5.33 -42.28
CA PRO A 132 9.24 -6.73 -42.40
C PRO A 132 9.98 -6.97 -43.73
N ASN A 133 10.86 -7.98 -43.72
CA ASN A 133 11.50 -8.49 -44.94
C ASN A 133 10.56 -9.35 -45.80
N ILE A 134 9.32 -9.49 -45.37
CA ILE A 134 8.24 -10.24 -45.99
C ILE A 134 7.22 -9.23 -46.52
N ASN A 135 6.73 -9.44 -47.74
CA ASN A 135 5.66 -8.62 -48.28
C ASN A 135 4.31 -9.15 -47.77
N VAL A 136 3.71 -8.45 -46.80
CA VAL A 136 2.36 -8.74 -46.31
C VAL A 136 1.47 -7.54 -46.65
N PRO A 137 0.67 -7.60 -47.72
CA PRO A 137 -0.29 -6.53 -48.00
C PRO A 137 -1.32 -6.44 -46.87
N ASP A 138 -1.69 -5.22 -46.49
CA ASP A 138 -2.80 -4.92 -45.58
C ASP A 138 -2.72 -5.60 -44.19
N LEU A 139 -1.50 -5.77 -43.67
CA LEU A 139 -1.22 -6.44 -42.39
C LEU A 139 -2.06 -5.86 -41.23
N GLU A 140 -2.18 -4.54 -41.12
CA GLU A 140 -2.96 -3.90 -40.05
C GLU A 140 -4.46 -4.21 -40.17
N GLU A 141 -5.01 -4.18 -41.39
CA GLU A 141 -6.42 -4.50 -41.63
C GLU A 141 -6.70 -5.98 -41.34
N LEU A 142 -5.81 -6.88 -41.74
CA LEU A 142 -5.90 -8.30 -41.43
C LEU A 142 -5.90 -8.56 -39.92
N ILE A 143 -5.00 -7.91 -39.17
CA ILE A 143 -4.95 -8.08 -37.71
C ILE A 143 -6.20 -7.47 -37.06
N ALA A 144 -6.65 -6.30 -37.51
CA ALA A 144 -7.86 -5.66 -37.00
C ALA A 144 -9.09 -6.56 -37.23
N GLU A 145 -9.19 -7.18 -38.39
CA GLU A 145 -10.28 -8.11 -38.70
C GLU A 145 -10.19 -9.37 -37.83
N VAL A 146 -9.01 -9.96 -37.64
CA VAL A 146 -8.81 -11.11 -36.73
C VAL A 146 -9.17 -10.76 -35.28
N ILE A 147 -8.85 -9.55 -34.82
CA ILE A 147 -9.25 -9.08 -33.48
C ILE A 147 -10.78 -8.97 -33.37
N GLN A 148 -11.46 -8.53 -34.44
CA GLN A 148 -12.90 -8.37 -34.45
C GLN A 148 -13.67 -9.69 -34.59
N THR A 149 -13.16 -10.62 -35.40
CA THR A 149 -13.84 -11.90 -35.69
C THR A 149 -13.38 -13.06 -34.82
N VAL A 150 -12.20 -12.95 -34.19
CA VAL A 150 -11.52 -14.02 -33.43
C VAL A 150 -11.26 -15.27 -34.30
N SER A 151 -11.26 -15.11 -35.63
CA SER A 151 -11.03 -16.20 -36.58
C SER A 151 -9.58 -16.21 -37.02
N VAL A 152 -8.95 -17.40 -37.01
CA VAL A 152 -7.60 -17.57 -37.56
C VAL A 152 -7.60 -17.26 -39.06
N LYS A 153 -6.64 -16.44 -39.50
CA LYS A 153 -6.37 -16.17 -40.92
C LYS A 153 -4.98 -16.64 -41.29
N GLU A 154 -4.90 -17.43 -42.34
CA GLU A 154 -3.66 -17.91 -42.92
C GLU A 154 -3.43 -17.18 -44.25
N CYS A 155 -2.20 -16.71 -44.48
CA CYS A 155 -1.82 -16.00 -45.70
C CYS A 155 -0.43 -16.46 -46.12
N GLU A 156 -0.29 -16.88 -47.38
CA GLU A 156 1.03 -17.15 -47.96
C GLU A 156 1.74 -15.84 -48.27
N VAL A 157 2.98 -15.72 -47.82
CA VAL A 157 3.74 -14.47 -47.89
C VAL A 157 5.12 -14.70 -48.50
N GLN A 158 5.54 -13.79 -49.38
CA GLN A 158 6.80 -13.92 -50.10
C GLN A 158 7.91 -13.10 -49.43
N HIS A 159 9.06 -13.75 -49.17
CA HIS A 159 10.26 -13.05 -48.72
C HIS A 159 10.87 -12.23 -49.86
N LYS A 160 11.38 -11.03 -49.56
CA LYS A 160 12.03 -10.14 -50.55
C LYS A 160 13.20 -10.76 -51.33
N HIS A 161 13.74 -11.89 -50.87
CA HIS A 161 14.80 -12.68 -51.53
C HIS A 161 14.31 -13.98 -52.20
N GLY A 162 13.02 -14.11 -52.53
CA GLY A 162 12.51 -15.22 -53.35
C GLY A 162 12.33 -16.56 -52.63
N ARG A 163 12.32 -16.58 -51.28
CA ARG A 163 11.91 -17.76 -50.49
C ARG A 163 10.44 -17.63 -50.09
N TRP A 164 9.69 -18.71 -50.28
CA TRP A 164 8.30 -18.85 -49.84
C TRP A 164 8.28 -19.45 -48.44
N TYR A 165 7.46 -18.90 -47.56
CA TYR A 165 7.12 -19.50 -46.26
C TYR A 165 5.61 -19.75 -46.28
N SER A 166 5.21 -21.01 -46.06
CA SER A 166 3.82 -21.44 -45.86
C SER A 166 3.50 -21.48 -44.37
#